data_AF-A0A9D9MVN8-F1
#
_entry.id   AF-A0A9D9MVN8-F1
#
_cell.length_a   1.000
_cell.length_b   1.000
_cell.length_c   1.000
_cell.angle_alpha   90.00
_cell.angle_beta   90.00
_cell.angle_gamma   90.00
#
_symmetry.space_group_name_H-M   'P 1'
#
loop_
_entity.id
_entity.type
_entity.pdbx_description
1 polymer ?
#
loop_
_entity_poly.entity_id
_entity_poly.type
_entity_poly.pdbx_seq_one_letter_code
_entity_poly.pdbx_strand_id
1 'polypeptide(L)'
;MKSSSILATALLLALAAMPFSGQALDLTTCTDPAGKSIEGLADANLPVLVQAGRQEGRRVLRYNPDLLPQLAPAAKAFFYAQACARLLAGNRPDAVRRADCAALQMLREEGILGQGEPALARLQADLSLAEETWEQLPGPRRRFDFAACSGSGALLLPEARPATPRQRDWDACVRQCGDSLYRCPGKGSGAGCQETYDRCHGACGT
;
A
#
# COMPACT_ATOMS: atom_id res chain seq x y z
N MET A 1 -12.89 56.20 12.48
CA MET A 1 -12.60 54.82 12.97
C MET A 1 -13.76 53.89 12.57
N LYS A 2 -13.81 53.39 11.33
CA LYS A 2 -14.89 52.50 10.84
C LYS A 2 -14.55 51.88 9.46
N SER A 3 -13.32 51.38 9.29
CA SER A 3 -12.91 50.78 8.00
C SER A 3 -12.13 49.46 8.13
N SER A 4 -11.65 49.12 9.34
CA SER A 4 -10.80 47.93 9.55
C SER A 4 -11.57 46.64 9.80
N SER A 5 -12.87 46.69 10.09
CA SER A 5 -13.66 45.48 10.42
C SER A 5 -14.25 44.75 9.21
N ILE A 6 -14.28 45.37 8.02
CA ILE A 6 -14.90 44.76 6.82
C ILE A 6 -13.87 43.90 6.07
N LEU A 7 -12.60 44.30 6.09
CA LEU A 7 -11.50 43.56 5.45
C LEU A 7 -11.18 42.22 6.13
N ALA A 8 -11.35 42.14 7.46
CA ALA A 8 -11.08 40.92 8.21
C ALA A 8 -12.06 39.78 7.88
N THR A 9 -13.33 40.12 7.63
CA THR A 9 -14.39 39.11 7.35
C THR A 9 -14.28 38.55 5.94
N ALA A 10 -13.87 39.35 4.95
CA ALA A 10 -13.65 38.90 3.58
C ALA A 10 -12.48 37.92 3.47
N LEU A 11 -11.43 38.10 4.28
CA LEU A 11 -10.25 37.22 4.27
C LEU A 11 -10.55 35.85 4.90
N LEU A 12 -11.42 35.79 5.92
CA LEU A 12 -11.82 34.54 6.58
C LEU A 12 -12.74 33.67 5.71
N LEU A 13 -13.56 34.27 4.83
CA LEU A 13 -14.38 33.51 3.88
C LEU A 13 -13.57 32.93 2.70
N ALA A 14 -12.42 33.52 2.36
CA ALA A 14 -11.57 33.04 1.27
C ALA A 14 -10.76 31.78 1.65
N LEU A 15 -10.43 31.56 2.93
CA LEU A 15 -9.70 30.37 3.37
C LEU A 15 -10.57 29.11 3.49
N ALA A 16 -11.90 29.24 3.52
CA ALA A 16 -12.82 28.09 3.59
C ALA A 16 -13.07 27.42 2.21
N ALA A 17 -12.56 28.00 1.13
CA ALA A 17 -12.75 27.51 -0.23
C ALA A 17 -11.50 26.82 -0.81
N MET A 18 -10.58 26.34 0.03
CA MET A 18 -9.56 25.42 -0.45
C MET A 18 -10.23 24.06 -0.71
N PRO A 19 -10.36 23.61 -1.97
CA PRO A 19 -10.78 22.24 -2.21
C PRO A 19 -9.75 21.34 -1.53
N PHE A 20 -10.22 20.58 -0.54
CA PHE A 20 -9.47 19.47 0.00
C PHE A 20 -9.29 18.51 -1.19
N SER A 21 -8.17 18.65 -1.89
CA SER A 21 -7.76 17.70 -2.91
C SER A 21 -7.31 16.48 -2.14
N GLY A 22 -8.28 15.69 -1.66
CA GLY A 22 -8.03 14.32 -1.30
C GLY A 22 -7.39 13.71 -2.53
N GLN A 23 -6.12 13.33 -2.43
CA GLN A 23 -5.39 12.74 -3.52
C GLN A 23 -6.24 11.58 -4.04
N ALA A 24 -6.84 11.77 -5.22
CA ALA A 24 -7.58 10.71 -5.86
C ALA A 24 -6.55 9.63 -6.12
N LEU A 25 -6.79 8.42 -5.60
CA LEU A 25 -5.98 7.26 -5.94
C LEU A 25 -5.85 7.26 -7.47
N ASP A 26 -4.63 7.17 -7.97
CA ASP A 26 -4.43 6.92 -9.38
C ASP A 26 -4.82 5.47 -9.66
N LEU A 27 -6.13 5.24 -9.79
CA LEU A 27 -6.77 3.97 -10.14
C LEU A 27 -6.37 3.50 -11.56
N THR A 28 -5.34 4.09 -12.17
CA THR A 28 -4.87 3.74 -13.50
C THR A 28 -3.68 2.79 -13.47
N THR A 29 -3.03 2.58 -12.32
CA THR A 29 -1.92 1.63 -12.24
C THR A 29 -1.92 0.82 -10.96
N CYS A 30 -1.43 -0.41 -11.04
CA CYS A 30 -1.08 -1.20 -9.88
C CYS A 30 0.18 -2.01 -10.15
N THR A 31 1.07 -2.13 -9.17
CA THR A 31 2.41 -2.70 -9.40
C THR A 31 2.48 -4.13 -8.87
N ASP A 32 2.97 -5.05 -9.68
CA ASP A 32 3.21 -6.43 -9.25
C ASP A 32 4.48 -6.55 -8.37
N PRO A 33 4.70 -7.68 -7.67
CA PRO A 33 5.87 -7.84 -6.80
C PRO A 33 7.22 -7.81 -7.54
N ALA A 34 7.21 -7.89 -8.87
CA ALA A 34 8.40 -7.75 -9.73
C ALA A 34 8.59 -6.30 -10.23
N GLY A 35 7.80 -5.35 -9.73
CA GLY A 35 7.87 -3.93 -10.10
C GLY A 35 7.17 -3.60 -11.42
N LYS A 36 6.41 -4.53 -12.01
CA LYS A 36 5.72 -4.30 -13.29
C LYS A 36 4.34 -3.71 -13.05
N SER A 37 4.10 -2.54 -13.65
CA SER A 37 2.78 -1.92 -13.66
C SER A 37 1.77 -2.71 -14.50
N ILE A 38 0.61 -2.93 -13.91
CA ILE A 38 -0.63 -3.40 -14.50
C ILE A 38 -1.49 -2.18 -14.71
N GLU A 39 -2.02 -2.06 -15.92
CA GLU A 39 -2.82 -0.91 -16.35
C GLU A 39 -4.26 -1.05 -15.84
N GLY A 40 -4.78 0.05 -15.29
CA GLY A 40 -6.15 0.29 -14.89
C GLY A 40 -6.90 1.03 -15.99
N LEU A 41 -7.90 0.37 -16.56
CA LEU A 41 -8.70 0.87 -17.68
C LEU A 41 -10.10 1.21 -17.18
N ALA A 42 -10.49 2.47 -17.33
CA ALA A 42 -11.87 2.88 -17.06
C ALA A 42 -12.81 2.27 -18.10
N ASP A 43 -13.91 1.67 -17.65
CA ASP A 43 -14.97 1.07 -18.47
C ASP A 43 -16.33 1.35 -17.82
N ALA A 44 -17.02 2.38 -18.31
CA ALA A 44 -18.33 2.78 -17.80
C ALA A 44 -19.44 1.73 -18.04
N ASN A 45 -19.21 0.75 -18.92
CA ASN A 45 -20.15 -0.32 -19.21
C ASN A 45 -19.88 -1.59 -18.39
N LEU A 46 -18.82 -1.61 -17.57
CA LEU A 46 -18.49 -2.76 -16.74
C LEU A 46 -19.56 -2.93 -15.64
N PRO A 47 -20.24 -4.10 -15.54
CA PRO A 47 -21.36 -4.30 -14.63
C PRO A 47 -20.94 -4.48 -13.15
N VAL A 48 -19.63 -4.55 -12.91
CA VAL A 48 -19.03 -4.65 -11.57
C VAL A 48 -18.04 -3.51 -11.39
N LEU A 49 -17.78 -3.14 -10.14
CA LEU A 49 -16.94 -1.98 -9.81
C LEU A 49 -15.52 -2.14 -10.36
N VAL A 50 -14.95 -3.34 -10.23
CA VAL A 50 -13.59 -3.67 -10.70
C VAL A 50 -13.53 -5.11 -11.16
N GLN A 51 -12.84 -5.37 -12.27
CA GLN A 51 -12.59 -6.70 -12.79
C GLN A 51 -11.14 -6.87 -13.24
N ALA A 52 -10.48 -7.89 -12.70
CA ALA A 52 -9.21 -8.37 -13.19
C ALA A 52 -9.38 -9.13 -14.52
N GLY A 53 -8.48 -8.90 -15.48
CA GLY A 53 -8.55 -9.58 -16.77
C GLY A 53 -7.25 -9.62 -17.55
N ARG A 54 -7.38 -9.95 -18.83
CA ARG A 54 -6.31 -9.86 -19.83
C ARG A 54 -6.79 -9.09 -21.06
N GLN A 55 -5.87 -8.35 -21.66
CA GLN A 55 -6.02 -7.70 -22.96
C GLN A 55 -4.70 -7.86 -23.72
N GLU A 56 -4.76 -8.41 -24.93
CA GLU A 56 -3.57 -8.66 -25.77
C GLU A 56 -2.44 -9.41 -25.03
N GLY A 57 -2.82 -10.39 -24.21
CA GLY A 57 -1.87 -11.20 -23.41
C GLY A 57 -1.34 -10.51 -22.14
N ARG A 58 -1.57 -9.21 -21.96
CA ARG A 58 -1.18 -8.45 -20.75
C ARG A 58 -2.26 -8.54 -19.68
N ARG A 59 -1.85 -8.57 -18.41
CA ARG A 59 -2.78 -8.41 -17.28
C ARG A 59 -3.27 -6.95 -17.27
N VAL A 60 -4.56 -6.77 -17.06
CA VAL A 60 -5.22 -5.45 -16.93
C VAL A 60 -6.23 -5.50 -15.79
N LEU A 61 -6.48 -4.35 -15.20
CA LEU A 61 -7.62 -4.11 -14.32
C LEU A 61 -8.61 -3.22 -15.05
N ARG A 62 -9.88 -3.61 -15.14
CA ARG A 62 -10.96 -2.73 -15.62
C ARG A 62 -11.77 -2.24 -14.43
N TYR A 63 -12.21 -0.99 -14.45
CA TYR A 63 -13.06 -0.45 -13.38
C TYR A 63 -14.16 0.45 -13.92
N ASN A 64 -15.32 0.45 -13.27
CA ASN A 64 -16.42 1.35 -13.60
C ASN A 64 -16.41 2.56 -12.66
N PRO A 65 -16.05 3.77 -13.13
CA PRO A 65 -16.01 4.96 -12.28
C PRO A 65 -17.41 5.38 -11.78
N ASP A 66 -18.44 5.12 -12.59
CA ASP A 66 -19.82 5.58 -12.38
C ASP A 66 -20.63 4.61 -11.52
N LEU A 67 -20.15 3.36 -11.36
CA LEU A 67 -20.82 2.36 -10.54
C LEU A 67 -20.67 2.68 -9.04
N LEU A 68 -21.71 2.36 -8.28
CA LEU A 68 -21.79 2.54 -6.83
C LEU A 68 -21.36 3.97 -6.36
N PRO A 69 -21.97 5.05 -6.88
CA PRO A 69 -21.58 6.42 -6.56
C PRO A 69 -21.73 6.78 -5.06
N GLN A 70 -22.54 6.02 -4.33
CA GLN A 70 -22.72 6.16 -2.88
C GLN A 70 -21.52 5.67 -2.06
N LEU A 71 -20.61 4.88 -2.64
CA LEU A 71 -19.41 4.45 -1.92
C LEU A 71 -18.44 5.60 -1.74
N ALA A 72 -17.87 5.69 -0.53
CA ALA A 72 -16.79 6.62 -0.26
C ALA A 72 -15.59 6.33 -1.19
N PRO A 73 -14.80 7.35 -1.57
CA PRO A 73 -13.61 7.15 -2.43
C PRO A 73 -12.64 6.10 -1.89
N ALA A 74 -12.40 6.07 -0.58
CA ALA A 74 -11.56 5.07 0.07
C ALA A 74 -12.10 3.63 -0.06
N ALA A 75 -13.42 3.45 -0.05
CA ALA A 75 -14.05 2.15 -0.25
C ALA A 75 -13.93 1.68 -1.71
N LYS A 76 -14.10 2.58 -2.69
CA LYS A 76 -13.84 2.25 -4.11
C LYS A 76 -12.37 1.90 -4.33
N ALA A 77 -11.47 2.68 -3.77
CA ALA A 77 -10.02 2.45 -3.79
C ALA A 77 -9.65 1.10 -3.16
N PHE A 78 -10.30 0.71 -2.06
CA PHE A 78 -10.12 -0.59 -1.44
C PHE A 78 -10.45 -1.74 -2.40
N PHE A 79 -11.58 -1.71 -3.09
CA PHE A 79 -11.93 -2.78 -4.06
C PHE A 79 -10.97 -2.84 -5.25
N TYR A 80 -10.46 -1.68 -5.69
CA TYR A 80 -9.43 -1.63 -6.73
C TYR A 80 -8.12 -2.28 -6.27
N ALA A 81 -7.60 -1.87 -5.10
CA ALA A 81 -6.38 -2.44 -4.52
C ALA A 81 -6.54 -3.93 -4.21
N GLN A 82 -7.73 -4.37 -3.79
CA GLN A 82 -8.04 -5.77 -3.54
C GLN A 82 -8.04 -6.61 -4.82
N ALA A 83 -8.62 -6.10 -5.91
CA ALA A 83 -8.60 -6.76 -7.20
C ALA A 83 -7.16 -6.87 -7.76
N CYS A 84 -6.34 -5.82 -7.58
CA CYS A 84 -4.91 -5.87 -7.83
C CYS A 84 -4.24 -7.00 -7.03
N ALA A 85 -4.38 -7.01 -5.70
CA ALA A 85 -3.74 -8.00 -4.86
C ALA A 85 -4.15 -9.44 -5.22
N ARG A 86 -5.42 -9.66 -5.61
CA ARG A 86 -5.91 -10.97 -6.09
C ARG A 86 -5.25 -11.41 -7.39
N LEU A 87 -5.05 -10.48 -8.34
CA LEU A 87 -4.33 -10.72 -9.60
C LEU A 87 -2.91 -11.26 -9.37
N LEU A 88 -2.29 -10.81 -8.28
CA LEU A 88 -0.92 -11.16 -7.90
C LEU A 88 -0.86 -12.43 -7.04
N ALA A 89 -1.87 -12.66 -6.20
CA ALA A 89 -1.92 -13.79 -5.28
C ALA A 89 -2.28 -15.14 -5.93
N GLY A 90 -2.92 -15.14 -7.12
CA GLY A 90 -3.38 -16.35 -7.80
C GLY A 90 -4.50 -17.11 -7.07
N ASN A 91 -4.79 -18.34 -7.49
CA ASN A 91 -5.89 -19.15 -6.94
C ASN A 91 -5.45 -19.95 -5.69
N ARG A 92 -5.42 -19.28 -4.53
CA ARG A 92 -5.19 -19.93 -3.23
C ARG A 92 -6.44 -19.84 -2.33
N PRO A 93 -6.68 -20.79 -1.40
CA PRO A 93 -7.91 -20.85 -0.60
C PRO A 93 -8.17 -19.60 0.26
N ASP A 94 -7.10 -18.98 0.76
CA ASP A 94 -7.07 -17.77 1.59
C ASP A 94 -6.76 -16.49 0.78
N ALA A 95 -6.75 -16.57 -0.56
CA ALA A 95 -6.37 -15.45 -1.43
C ALA A 95 -7.24 -14.21 -1.23
N VAL A 96 -8.53 -14.37 -0.92
CA VAL A 96 -9.44 -13.24 -0.68
C VAL A 96 -9.03 -12.45 0.55
N ARG A 97 -8.80 -13.13 1.68
CA ARG A 97 -8.39 -12.46 2.93
C ARG A 97 -7.02 -11.82 2.80
N ARG A 98 -6.06 -12.51 2.17
CA ARG A 98 -4.74 -11.94 1.93
C ARG A 98 -4.80 -10.72 1.01
N ALA A 99 -5.67 -10.75 0.00
CA ALA A 99 -5.88 -9.59 -0.85
C ALA A 99 -6.55 -8.43 -0.12
N ASP A 100 -7.49 -8.69 0.80
CA ASP A 100 -8.07 -7.65 1.65
C ASP A 100 -6.99 -6.98 2.52
N CYS A 101 -6.09 -7.76 3.11
CA CYS A 101 -4.99 -7.21 3.92
C CYS A 101 -3.94 -6.48 3.07
N ALA A 102 -3.60 -6.97 1.88
CA ALA A 102 -2.70 -6.29 0.96
C ALA A 102 -3.29 -4.96 0.46
N ALA A 103 -4.60 -4.93 0.17
CA ALA A 103 -5.30 -3.71 -0.23
C ALA A 103 -5.22 -2.62 0.85
N LEU A 104 -5.36 -2.99 2.12
CA LEU A 104 -5.18 -2.05 3.23
C LEU A 104 -3.78 -1.46 3.29
N GLN A 105 -2.74 -2.26 3.05
CA GLN A 105 -1.37 -1.76 3.05
C GLN A 105 -1.14 -0.80 1.89
N MET A 106 -1.60 -1.14 0.68
CA MET A 106 -1.55 -0.25 -0.48
C MET A 106 -2.23 1.10 -0.19
N LEU A 107 -3.44 1.08 0.39
CA LEU A 107 -4.15 2.31 0.76
C LEU A 107 -3.39 3.18 1.78
N ARG A 108 -2.65 2.57 2.70
CA ARG A 108 -1.83 3.28 3.70
C ARG A 108 -0.56 3.86 3.09
N GLU A 109 0.10 3.09 2.23
CA GLU A 109 1.31 3.50 1.51
C GLU A 109 1.03 4.69 0.58
N GLU A 110 -0.13 4.67 -0.08
CA GLU A 110 -0.63 5.75 -0.95
C GLU A 110 -1.25 6.92 -0.15
N GLY A 111 -1.27 6.87 1.19
CA GLY A 111 -1.79 7.94 2.04
C GLY A 111 -3.32 8.14 2.00
N ILE A 112 -4.06 7.26 1.33
CA ILE A 112 -5.53 7.31 1.20
C ILE A 112 -6.21 6.90 2.50
N LEU A 113 -5.68 5.85 3.13
CA LEU A 113 -6.11 5.43 4.46
C LEU A 113 -5.18 6.05 5.49
N GLY A 114 -5.75 6.89 6.36
CA GLY A 114 -5.03 7.42 7.50
C GLY A 114 -4.48 6.32 8.43
N GLN A 115 -3.57 6.71 9.32
CA GLN A 115 -2.96 5.78 10.27
C GLN A 115 -3.88 5.53 11.47
N GLY A 116 -3.79 4.32 12.04
CA GLY A 116 -4.45 3.94 13.29
C GLY A 116 -5.91 3.48 13.16
N GLU A 117 -6.48 3.13 14.31
CA GLU A 117 -7.81 2.52 14.45
C GLU A 117 -8.98 3.38 13.93
N PRO A 118 -9.03 4.72 14.13
CA PRO A 118 -10.16 5.51 13.66
C PRO A 118 -10.34 5.48 12.13
N ALA A 119 -9.23 5.54 11.38
CA ALA A 119 -9.26 5.43 9.93
C ALA A 119 -9.72 4.04 9.48
N LEU A 120 -9.25 3.00 10.17
CA LEU A 120 -9.65 1.61 9.91
C LEU A 120 -11.15 1.39 10.16
N ALA A 121 -11.64 1.86 11.30
CA ALA A 121 -13.04 1.78 11.68
C ALA A 121 -13.95 2.52 10.69
N ARG A 122 -13.51 3.68 10.18
CA ARG A 122 -14.23 4.42 9.15
C ARG A 122 -14.35 3.62 7.85
N LEU A 123 -13.24 3.07 7.35
CA LEU A 123 -13.27 2.23 6.15
C LEU A 123 -14.15 0.99 6.35
N GLN A 124 -14.08 0.34 7.51
CA GLN A 124 -14.88 -0.84 7.81
C GLN A 124 -16.38 -0.51 7.87
N ALA A 125 -16.75 0.67 8.37
CA ALA A 125 -18.13 1.17 8.34
C ALA A 125 -18.59 1.47 6.91
N ASP A 126 -17.75 2.10 6.09
CA ASP A 126 -18.05 2.37 4.67
C ASP A 126 -18.20 1.07 3.83
N LEU A 127 -17.62 -0.05 4.30
CA LEU A 127 -17.74 -1.38 3.69
C LEU A 127 -18.83 -2.27 4.33
N SER A 128 -19.66 -1.70 5.22
CA SER A 128 -20.87 -2.35 5.71
C SER A 128 -22.00 -2.21 4.69
N LEU A 129 -21.95 -3.03 3.64
CA LEU A 129 -22.77 -2.87 2.45
C LEU A 129 -24.08 -3.68 2.50
N ALA A 130 -25.13 -3.13 1.89
CA ALA A 130 -26.39 -3.82 1.67
C ALA A 130 -26.24 -5.02 0.73
N GLU A 131 -27.16 -5.96 0.80
CA GLU A 131 -27.08 -7.25 0.09
C GLU A 131 -27.00 -7.07 -1.43
N GLU A 132 -27.81 -6.17 -1.97
CA GLU A 132 -27.96 -5.88 -3.39
C GLU A 132 -26.69 -5.21 -3.96
N THR A 133 -25.88 -4.59 -3.11
CA THR A 133 -24.63 -3.93 -3.53
C THR A 133 -23.56 -4.96 -3.86
N TRP A 134 -23.63 -6.17 -3.29
CA TRP A 134 -22.61 -7.20 -3.48
C TRP A 134 -22.58 -7.78 -4.90
N GLU A 135 -23.68 -7.72 -5.65
CA GLU A 135 -23.72 -8.17 -7.05
C GLU A 135 -22.85 -7.29 -7.97
N GLN A 136 -22.61 -6.04 -7.57
CA GLN A 136 -21.80 -5.06 -8.29
C GLN A 136 -20.33 -5.04 -7.80
N LEU A 137 -19.95 -5.90 -6.87
CA LEU A 137 -18.61 -5.90 -6.26
C LEU A 137 -17.77 -7.11 -6.70
N PRO A 138 -16.43 -6.99 -6.67
CA PRO A 138 -15.56 -8.12 -6.97
C PRO A 138 -15.55 -9.16 -5.84
N GLY A 139 -15.78 -10.42 -6.23
CA GLY A 139 -15.58 -11.58 -5.35
C GLY A 139 -16.76 -11.88 -4.42
N PRO A 140 -16.60 -12.84 -3.49
CA PRO A 140 -17.71 -13.32 -2.68
C PRO A 140 -18.08 -12.31 -1.59
N ARG A 141 -19.38 -12.34 -1.22
CA ARG A 141 -19.91 -11.65 -0.05
C ARG A 141 -19.19 -12.09 1.21
N ARG A 142 -18.77 -11.11 2.03
CA ARG A 142 -18.05 -11.37 3.29
C ARG A 142 -18.11 -10.17 4.22
N ARG A 143 -17.77 -10.40 5.48
CA ARG A 143 -17.46 -9.33 6.42
C ARG A 143 -15.96 -9.02 6.34
N PHE A 144 -15.62 -7.75 6.50
CA PHE A 144 -14.25 -7.29 6.58
C PHE A 144 -13.84 -7.23 8.05
N ASP A 145 -12.84 -8.03 8.40
CA ASP A 145 -12.16 -7.95 9.70
C ASP A 145 -10.74 -7.48 9.45
N PHE A 146 -10.55 -6.16 9.51
CA PHE A 146 -9.27 -5.54 9.24
C PHE A 146 -8.33 -5.55 10.44
N ALA A 147 -8.85 -5.77 11.65
CA ALA A 147 -8.01 -5.96 12.83
C ALA A 147 -7.14 -7.22 12.68
N ALA A 148 -7.66 -8.24 11.99
CA ALA A 148 -6.92 -9.46 11.63
C ALA A 148 -5.80 -9.25 10.59
N CYS A 149 -5.70 -8.08 9.96
CA CYS A 149 -4.63 -7.76 8.99
C CYS A 149 -3.36 -7.21 9.64
N SER A 150 -3.30 -7.20 10.98
CA SER A 150 -2.13 -6.86 11.78
C SER A 150 -1.05 -7.95 11.67
N GLY A 151 -0.33 -7.94 10.56
CA GLY A 151 0.81 -8.83 10.34
C GLY A 151 1.32 -8.93 8.91
N SER A 152 0.66 -8.30 7.92
CA SER A 152 1.02 -8.47 6.50
C SER A 152 1.75 -7.27 5.85
N GLY A 153 2.03 -6.20 6.62
CA GLY A 153 2.68 -4.98 6.11
C GLY A 153 3.93 -4.53 6.87
N ALA A 154 4.26 -5.17 8.00
CA ALA A 154 5.64 -5.18 8.43
C ALA A 154 6.34 -6.22 7.55
N LEU A 155 7.61 -5.99 7.18
CA LEU A 155 8.51 -7.10 6.88
C LEU A 155 8.16 -8.23 7.85
N LEU A 156 7.72 -9.39 7.34
CA LEU A 156 7.66 -10.60 8.13
C LEU A 156 9.12 -10.92 8.47
N LEU A 157 9.66 -10.21 9.45
CA LEU A 157 10.78 -10.67 10.23
C LEU A 157 10.31 -12.05 10.69
N PRO A 158 11.06 -13.14 10.39
CA PRO A 158 10.82 -14.43 11.02
C PRO A 158 10.57 -14.16 12.51
N GLU A 159 9.53 -14.78 13.09
CA GLU A 159 9.18 -14.63 14.51
C GLU A 159 10.45 -14.40 15.31
N ALA A 160 10.51 -13.31 16.10
CA ALA A 160 11.70 -12.87 16.81
C ALA A 160 12.14 -13.94 17.82
N ARG A 161 12.75 -15.01 17.31
CA ARG A 161 13.53 -15.96 18.08
C ARG A 161 14.72 -15.15 18.56
N PRO A 162 15.00 -15.11 19.86
CA PRO A 162 16.18 -14.42 20.34
C PRO A 162 17.38 -14.94 19.56
N ALA A 163 18.12 -14.02 18.93
CA ALA A 163 19.28 -14.37 18.13
C ALA A 163 20.20 -15.28 18.97
N THR A 164 20.57 -16.43 18.42
CA THR A 164 21.52 -17.33 19.08
C THR A 164 22.84 -16.58 19.33
N PRO A 165 23.67 -16.99 20.31
CA PRO A 165 24.99 -16.38 20.51
C PRO A 165 25.79 -16.29 19.20
N ARG A 166 25.81 -17.37 18.40
CA ARG A 166 26.46 -17.42 17.10
C ARG A 166 25.91 -16.38 16.10
N GLN A 167 24.60 -16.16 16.08
CA GLN A 167 24.00 -15.14 15.21
C GLN A 167 24.38 -13.73 15.66
N ARG A 168 24.40 -13.46 16.97
CA ARG A 168 24.83 -12.15 17.49
C ARG A 168 26.29 -11.86 17.17
N ASP A 169 27.16 -12.86 17.29
CA ASP A 169 28.58 -12.73 16.97
C ASP A 169 28.80 -12.47 15.47
N TRP A 170 28.03 -13.17 14.62
CA TRP A 170 28.04 -12.94 13.18
C TRP A 170 27.52 -11.54 12.80
N ASP A 171 26.39 -11.12 13.37
CA ASP A 171 25.80 -9.79 13.14
C ASP A 171 26.75 -8.66 13.56
N ALA A 172 27.46 -8.84 14.68
CA ALA A 172 28.46 -7.90 15.15
C ALA A 172 29.65 -7.81 14.18
N CYS A 173 30.13 -8.94 13.69
CA CYS A 173 31.21 -9.02 12.70
C CYS A 173 30.84 -8.30 11.40
N VAL A 174 29.68 -8.62 10.81
CA VAL A 174 29.24 -8.01 9.55
C VAL A 174 29.02 -6.51 9.69
N ARG A 175 28.49 -6.05 10.84
CA ARG A 175 28.35 -4.61 11.14
C ARG A 175 29.71 -3.91 11.14
N GLN A 176 30.73 -4.50 11.75
CA GLN A 176 32.08 -3.94 11.77
C GLN A 176 32.71 -3.86 10.36
N CYS A 177 32.45 -4.86 9.51
CA CYS A 177 32.85 -4.82 8.10
C CYS A 177 32.14 -3.68 7.34
N GLY A 178 30.83 -3.53 7.55
CA GLY A 178 30.03 -2.45 6.95
C GLY A 178 30.45 -1.05 7.40
N ASP A 179 30.78 -0.86 8.68
CA ASP A 179 31.28 0.41 9.21
C ASP A 179 32.59 0.83 8.54
N SER A 180 33.44 -0.14 8.22
CA SER A 180 34.71 0.08 7.51
C SER A 180 34.48 0.50 6.07
N LEU A 181 33.54 -0.15 5.37
CA LEU A 181 33.12 0.22 4.01
C LEU A 181 32.49 1.63 3.99
N TYR A 182 31.70 1.99 4.99
CA TYR A 182 31.05 3.30 5.07
C TYR A 182 32.06 4.44 5.25
N ARG A 183 33.16 4.19 5.96
CA ARG A 183 34.25 5.15 6.16
C ARG A 183 35.20 5.26 4.96
N CYS A 184 35.04 4.43 3.94
CA CYS A 184 35.87 4.51 2.75
C CYS A 184 35.65 5.82 1.97
N PRO A 185 36.72 6.39 1.39
CA PRO A 185 36.62 7.53 0.48
C PRO A 185 35.63 7.24 -0.66
N GLY A 186 34.83 8.24 -1.03
CA GLY A 186 33.80 8.07 -2.06
C GLY A 186 32.56 7.29 -1.60
N LYS A 187 32.27 7.22 -0.28
CA LYS A 187 31.08 6.55 0.29
C LYS A 187 30.97 5.07 -0.14
N GLY A 188 32.07 4.34 -0.05
CA GLY A 188 32.13 2.91 -0.40
C GLY A 188 32.48 2.60 -1.87
N SER A 189 32.73 3.62 -2.70
CA SER A 189 33.19 3.45 -4.09
C SER A 189 34.71 3.60 -4.28
N GLY A 190 35.48 3.81 -3.21
CA GLY A 190 36.93 3.87 -3.25
C GLY A 190 37.55 2.56 -3.74
N ALA A 191 38.62 2.66 -4.55
CA ALA A 191 39.34 1.49 -5.06
C ALA A 191 39.79 0.56 -3.91
N GLY A 192 39.46 -0.73 -4.01
CA GLY A 192 39.81 -1.76 -3.02
C GLY A 192 38.92 -1.82 -1.77
N CYS A 193 37.97 -0.89 -1.59
CA CYS A 193 37.08 -0.89 -0.42
C CYS A 193 36.05 -2.03 -0.46
N GLN A 194 35.50 -2.31 -1.64
CA GLN A 194 34.58 -3.44 -1.83
C GLN A 194 35.30 -4.78 -1.58
N GLU A 195 36.50 -4.98 -2.15
CA GLU A 195 37.29 -6.20 -1.91
C GLU A 195 37.67 -6.37 -0.43
N THR A 196 37.91 -5.27 0.28
CA THR A 196 38.19 -5.29 1.73
C THR A 196 36.94 -5.70 2.52
N TYR A 197 35.78 -5.17 2.15
CA TYR A 197 34.50 -5.58 2.74
C TYR A 197 34.23 -7.07 2.48
N ASP A 198 34.37 -7.53 1.23
CA ASP A 198 34.10 -8.91 0.84
C ASP A 198 35.00 -9.90 1.60
N ARG A 199 36.29 -9.55 1.78
CA ARG A 199 37.23 -10.34 2.60
C ARG A 199 36.84 -10.37 4.07
N CYS A 200 36.45 -9.23 4.64
CA CYS A 200 36.00 -9.13 6.03
C CYS A 200 34.72 -9.94 6.26
N HIS A 201 33.73 -9.77 5.39
CA HIS A 201 32.46 -10.49 5.42
C HIS A 201 32.67 -12.01 5.29
N GLY A 202 33.56 -12.45 4.40
CA GLY A 202 33.91 -13.86 4.22
C GLY A 202 34.56 -14.52 5.43
N ALA A 203 35.13 -13.74 6.35
CA ALA A 203 35.68 -14.22 7.63
C ALA A 203 34.63 -14.22 8.77
N CYS A 204 33.43 -13.68 8.56
CA CYS A 204 32.38 -13.71 9.57
C CYS A 204 31.75 -15.11 9.65
N GLY A 205 31.93 -15.77 10.80
CA GLY A 205 31.29 -17.06 11.11
C GLY A 205 32.13 -18.30 10.79
N THR A 206 33.39 -18.12 10.37
CA THR A 206 34.47 -19.12 10.45
C THR A 206 34.98 -19.24 11.87
#